data_AF-I7C6H5-F1
#
_entry.id   AF-I7C6H5-F1
#
_cell.length_a   1.000
_cell.length_b   1.000
_cell.length_c   1.000
_cell.angle_alpha   90.00
_cell.angle_beta   90.00
_cell.angle_gamma   90.00
#
_symmetry.space_group_name_H-M   'P 1'
#
loop_
_entity.id
_entity.type
_entity.pdbx_description
1 polymer ?
#
loop_
_entity_poly.entity_id
_entity_poly.type
_entity_poly.pdbx_seq_one_letter_code
_entity_poly.pdbx_strand_id
1 'polypeptide(L)'
;MIGAGIAKLALGSTLFAGTVGGSVVAFGLPNLSGLEASDNTEHETFKVKISGLEKAQEHTVTCSKHSKDLATLSLSSSYEEYRFTCSSSKNDTKRQGKMISTVNEGSSHNELSCEYKPQNTYECIYKPLANGTNKFLKKVITSSNDGGVKYVLELRPNDRE
;
A
#
# COMPACT_ATOMS: atom_id res chain seq x y z
N MET A 1 69.18 -13.25 -18.90
CA MET A 1 68.51 -14.48 -19.35
C MET A 1 68.48 -15.48 -18.20
N ILE A 2 67.55 -16.44 -18.25
CA ILE A 2 67.11 -17.39 -17.20
C ILE A 2 66.09 -16.71 -16.26
N GLY A 3 64.77 -16.78 -16.47
CA GLY A 3 63.99 -17.79 -17.16
C GLY A 3 63.74 -18.97 -16.23
N ALA A 4 62.87 -18.81 -15.23
CA ALA A 4 62.41 -19.90 -14.38
C ALA A 4 60.89 -19.99 -14.50
N GLY A 5 60.44 -20.81 -15.45
CA GLY A 5 59.07 -21.30 -15.49
C GLY A 5 58.87 -22.30 -14.36
N ILE A 6 57.74 -22.22 -13.68
CA ILE A 6 57.26 -23.27 -12.79
C ILE A 6 56.08 -23.95 -13.46
N ALA A 7 56.38 -25.08 -14.08
CA ALA A 7 55.40 -26.05 -14.53
C ALA A 7 55.12 -27.03 -13.37
N LYS A 8 53.84 -27.05 -12.95
CA LYS A 8 52.99 -28.25 -12.85
C LYS A 8 53.62 -29.51 -12.22
N LEU A 9 53.14 -29.93 -11.04
CA LEU A 9 51.99 -30.87 -10.90
C LEU A 9 51.84 -31.46 -9.48
N ALA A 10 50.57 -31.48 -9.06
CA ALA A 10 49.86 -32.59 -8.41
C ALA A 10 50.35 -33.12 -7.05
N LEU A 11 49.74 -32.58 -6.00
CA LEU A 11 49.33 -33.26 -4.77
C LEU A 11 48.06 -32.51 -4.33
N GLY A 12 46.91 -33.08 -4.00
CA GLY A 12 46.41 -34.44 -3.94
C GLY A 12 44.91 -34.28 -3.67
N SER A 13 44.11 -35.24 -4.12
CA SER A 13 42.66 -35.22 -4.03
C SER A 13 42.19 -35.14 -2.58
N THR A 14 41.39 -34.12 -2.25
CA THR A 14 40.42 -34.18 -1.15
C THR A 14 39.05 -33.76 -1.66
N LEU A 15 38.15 -34.72 -1.54
CA LEU A 15 36.75 -34.72 -1.95
C LEU A 15 36.00 -33.54 -1.30
N PHE A 16 35.39 -32.68 -2.12
CA PHE A 16 34.40 -31.71 -1.65
C PHE A 16 33.05 -32.41 -1.53
N ALA A 17 32.62 -32.66 -0.29
CA ALA A 17 31.25 -33.00 0.03
C ALA A 17 30.36 -31.79 -0.24
N GLY A 18 29.23 -32.04 -0.91
CA GLY A 18 28.41 -31.04 -1.56
C GLY A 18 27.72 -30.05 -0.63
N THR A 19 27.81 -28.79 -1.02
CA THR A 19 26.72 -27.82 -0.89
C THR A 19 26.64 -27.09 -2.23
N VAL A 20 25.67 -27.51 -3.05
CA VAL A 20 25.38 -26.88 -4.33
C VAL A 20 24.78 -25.49 -4.09
N GLY A 21 25.46 -24.47 -4.62
CA GLY A 21 24.79 -23.34 -5.26
C GLY A 21 24.49 -22.13 -4.39
N GLY A 22 25.52 -21.46 -3.89
CA GLY A 22 25.48 -20.01 -3.85
C GLY A 22 26.05 -19.49 -5.17
N SER A 23 25.37 -18.58 -5.87
CA SER A 23 25.93 -17.30 -6.35
C SER A 23 25.05 -16.59 -7.38
N VAL A 24 25.02 -15.27 -7.23
CA VAL A 24 24.73 -14.20 -8.19
C VAL A 24 23.31 -14.09 -8.79
N VAL A 25 22.55 -13.13 -8.23
CA VAL A 25 21.57 -12.33 -8.99
C VAL A 25 22.32 -11.54 -10.06
N ALA A 26 22.45 -12.12 -11.25
CA ALA A 26 22.78 -11.40 -12.48
C ALA A 26 21.47 -11.01 -13.16
N PHE A 27 21.35 -9.74 -13.52
CA PHE A 27 20.25 -9.18 -14.31
C PHE A 27 20.00 -9.98 -15.59
N GLY A 28 18.77 -10.46 -15.80
CA GLY A 28 18.33 -11.08 -17.06
C GLY A 28 17.18 -12.09 -16.87
N LEU A 29 15.97 -11.67 -17.24
CA LEU A 29 14.70 -12.44 -17.35
C LEU A 29 14.81 -13.80 -18.10
N PRO A 30 13.74 -14.63 -18.20
CA PRO A 30 12.72 -15.07 -17.22
C PRO A 30 12.52 -16.63 -17.26
N ASN A 31 11.54 -17.14 -16.49
CA ASN A 31 10.95 -18.51 -16.52
C ASN A 31 11.83 -19.64 -15.91
N LEU A 32 11.39 -20.49 -14.97
CA LEU A 32 10.08 -21.15 -14.78
C LEU A 32 10.00 -21.83 -13.39
N SER A 33 8.79 -21.82 -12.81
CA SER A 33 8.23 -22.88 -11.94
C SER A 33 8.69 -23.02 -10.49
N GLY A 34 8.05 -22.25 -9.61
CA GLY A 34 7.73 -22.65 -8.24
C GLY A 34 6.22 -22.59 -8.06
N LEU A 35 5.59 -23.75 -7.98
CA LEU A 35 4.14 -23.92 -7.83
C LEU A 35 3.73 -23.53 -6.40
N GLU A 36 3.41 -22.26 -6.18
CA GLU A 36 2.65 -21.82 -5.02
C GLU A 36 1.27 -21.39 -5.51
N ALA A 37 0.23 -21.87 -4.82
CA ALA A 37 -1.17 -21.81 -5.21
C ALA A 37 -1.55 -20.48 -5.87
N SER A 38 -1.94 -20.53 -7.15
CA SER A 38 -2.56 -19.41 -7.85
C SER A 38 -3.97 -19.23 -7.31
N ASP A 39 -4.07 -18.68 -6.11
CA ASP A 39 -5.18 -17.80 -5.79
C ASP A 39 -5.01 -16.63 -6.78
N ASN A 40 -5.85 -16.57 -7.81
CA ASN A 40 -5.82 -15.55 -8.86
C ASN A 40 -6.33 -14.21 -8.29
N THR A 41 -5.71 -13.77 -7.19
CA THR A 41 -5.96 -12.51 -6.52
C THR A 41 -5.13 -11.47 -7.24
N GLU A 42 -5.75 -10.81 -8.21
CA GLU A 42 -5.15 -9.62 -8.81
C GLU A 42 -5.21 -8.48 -7.78
N HIS A 43 -4.21 -7.61 -7.77
CA HIS A 43 -4.21 -6.44 -6.90
C HIS A 43 -4.42 -5.17 -7.71
N GLU A 44 -5.30 -4.30 -7.22
CA GLU A 44 -5.50 -2.97 -7.77
C GLU A 44 -5.07 -1.92 -6.76
N THR A 45 -4.29 -0.95 -7.21
CA THR A 45 -3.75 0.10 -6.35
C THR A 45 -4.43 1.43 -6.61
N PHE A 46 -4.78 2.12 -5.53
CA PHE A 46 -5.40 3.44 -5.52
C PHE A 46 -4.49 4.45 -4.86
N LYS A 47 -4.39 5.65 -5.43
CA LYS A 47 -3.69 6.78 -4.84
C LYS A 47 -4.70 7.72 -4.18
N VAL A 48 -4.56 7.97 -2.88
CA VAL A 48 -5.43 8.88 -2.11
C VAL A 48 -4.64 10.14 -1.78
N LYS A 49 -5.03 11.27 -2.34
CA LYS A 49 -4.43 12.59 -2.10
C LYS A 49 -5.35 13.39 -1.19
N ILE A 50 -4.83 13.93 -0.10
CA ILE A 50 -5.61 14.67 0.90
C ILE A 50 -5.11 16.10 0.98
N SER A 51 -6.05 17.03 0.84
CA SER A 51 -5.87 18.47 0.91
C SER A 51 -6.73 19.08 2.02
N GLY A 52 -6.61 20.38 2.28
CA GLY A 52 -7.30 21.05 3.40
C GLY A 52 -6.64 20.86 4.76
N LEU A 53 -5.43 20.30 4.76
CA LEU A 53 -4.49 20.22 5.88
C LEU A 53 -3.39 21.28 5.70
N GLU A 54 -2.64 21.58 6.76
CA GLU A 54 -1.45 22.45 6.68
C GLU A 54 -0.42 21.92 5.67
N LYS A 55 -0.27 20.59 5.62
CA LYS A 55 0.53 19.88 4.63
C LYS A 55 -0.31 18.82 3.94
N ALA A 56 -0.31 18.85 2.61
CA ALA A 56 -1.00 17.84 1.81
C ALA A 56 -0.39 16.44 2.05
N GLN A 57 -1.25 15.43 2.11
CA GLN A 57 -0.85 14.05 2.34
C GLN A 57 -1.17 13.19 1.11
N GLU A 58 -0.32 12.20 0.82
CA GLU A 58 -0.56 11.22 -0.24
C GLU A 58 -0.35 9.80 0.28
N HIS A 59 -1.30 8.92 -0.02
CA HIS A 59 -1.33 7.54 0.43
C HIS A 59 -1.64 6.60 -0.73
N THR A 60 -1.14 5.36 -0.64
CA THR A 60 -1.35 4.34 -1.66
C THR A 60 -2.07 3.16 -1.03
N VAL A 61 -3.28 2.85 -1.45
CA VAL A 61 -4.09 1.75 -0.92
C VAL A 61 -4.14 0.63 -1.96
N THR A 62 -3.65 -0.55 -1.59
CA THR A 62 -3.71 -1.73 -2.46
C THR A 62 -4.86 -2.62 -2.02
N CYS A 63 -5.77 -2.88 -2.95
CA CYS A 63 -6.94 -3.73 -2.76
C CYS A 63 -6.80 -5.03 -3.54
N SER A 64 -7.20 -6.13 -2.92
CA SER A 64 -7.39 -7.39 -3.63
C SER A 64 -8.64 -7.33 -4.51
N LYS A 65 -8.50 -7.80 -5.74
CA LYS A 65 -9.55 -7.93 -6.76
C LYS A 65 -9.79 -9.40 -7.02
N HIS A 66 -11.05 -9.82 -6.98
CA HIS A 66 -11.45 -11.09 -7.57
C HIS A 66 -11.65 -10.91 -9.08
N SER A 67 -11.24 -11.90 -9.87
CA SER A 67 -10.95 -11.83 -11.31
C SER A 67 -12.06 -11.31 -12.24
N LYS A 68 -13.29 -11.07 -11.76
CA LYS A 68 -14.41 -10.50 -12.55
C LYS A 68 -14.98 -9.20 -11.99
N ASP A 69 -14.54 -8.77 -10.82
CA ASP A 69 -15.07 -7.58 -10.14
C ASP A 69 -14.03 -6.45 -10.20
N LEU A 70 -14.50 -5.21 -10.09
CA LEU A 70 -13.65 -4.04 -9.94
C LEU A 70 -13.33 -3.85 -8.46
N ALA A 71 -12.08 -3.54 -8.12
CA ALA A 71 -11.80 -3.05 -6.78
C ALA A 71 -12.37 -1.63 -6.67
N THR A 72 -12.89 -1.32 -5.49
CA THR A 72 -13.45 -0.02 -5.14
C THR A 72 -12.97 0.34 -3.73
N LEU A 73 -12.71 1.63 -3.51
CA LEU A 73 -12.52 2.14 -2.16
C LEU A 73 -13.84 2.67 -1.63
N SER A 74 -14.06 2.48 -0.35
CA SER A 74 -15.16 3.09 0.40
C SER A 74 -14.59 3.83 1.61
N LEU A 75 -15.16 5.00 1.88
CA LEU A 75 -14.83 5.80 3.04
C LEU A 75 -15.89 5.61 4.12
N SER A 76 -15.42 5.33 5.33
CA SER A 76 -16.27 5.24 6.53
C SER A 76 -15.63 6.05 7.65
N SER A 77 -16.40 6.33 8.69
CA SER A 77 -15.90 6.99 9.90
C SER A 77 -16.36 6.24 11.14
N SER A 78 -15.55 6.30 12.19
CA SER A 78 -15.84 5.76 13.50
C SER A 78 -15.00 6.52 14.51
N TYR A 79 -15.59 7.00 15.61
CA TYR A 79 -14.90 7.58 16.79
C TYR A 79 -13.48 8.13 16.53
N GLU A 80 -13.40 9.38 16.05
CA GLU A 80 -12.13 10.08 15.72
C GLU A 80 -11.34 9.52 14.51
N GLU A 81 -11.88 8.54 13.78
CA GLU A 81 -11.21 7.93 12.62
C GLU A 81 -12.00 8.11 11.32
N TYR A 82 -11.27 8.28 10.22
CA TYR A 82 -11.71 7.98 8.88
C TYR A 82 -11.00 6.72 8.39
N ARG A 83 -11.75 5.78 7.81
CA ARG A 83 -11.25 4.48 7.38
C ARG A 83 -11.56 4.24 5.91
N PHE A 84 -10.51 3.98 5.14
CA PHE A 84 -10.61 3.50 3.77
C PHE A 84 -10.67 1.98 3.78
N THR A 85 -11.72 1.43 3.19
CA THR A 85 -11.94 -0.01 3.11
C THR A 85 -12.04 -0.44 1.65
N CYS A 86 -11.33 -1.51 1.30
CA CYS A 86 -11.44 -2.14 -0.01
C CYS A 86 -12.75 -2.92 -0.11
N SER A 87 -13.47 -2.76 -1.22
CA SER A 87 -14.67 -3.51 -1.57
C SER A 87 -14.60 -3.93 -3.03
N SER A 88 -15.31 -4.99 -3.42
CA SER A 88 -15.43 -5.41 -4.81
C SER A 88 -16.81 -5.03 -5.36
N SER A 89 -16.86 -4.52 -6.59
CA SER A 89 -18.10 -4.12 -7.27
C SER A 89 -18.08 -4.54 -8.73
N LYS A 90 -19.19 -5.08 -9.22
CA LYS A 90 -19.42 -5.32 -10.66
C LYS A 90 -19.82 -4.04 -11.41
N ASN A 91 -20.09 -2.96 -10.67
CA ASN A 91 -20.57 -1.70 -11.20
C ASN A 91 -19.51 -0.61 -11.04
N ASP A 92 -19.08 -0.04 -12.17
CA ASP A 92 -18.08 1.02 -12.27
C ASP A 92 -18.59 2.37 -11.72
N THR A 93 -19.90 2.61 -11.70
CA THR A 93 -20.48 3.84 -11.14
C THR A 93 -20.15 4.01 -9.65
N LYS A 94 -20.02 2.90 -8.89
CA LYS A 94 -19.59 2.96 -7.48
C LYS A 94 -18.14 3.40 -7.33
N ARG A 95 -17.29 3.09 -8.31
CA ARG A 95 -15.87 3.48 -8.34
C ARG A 95 -15.73 4.98 -8.59
N GLN A 96 -16.55 5.52 -9.48
CA GLN A 96 -16.49 6.93 -9.91
C GLN A 96 -17.25 7.91 -8.99
N GLY A 97 -17.86 7.41 -7.91
CA GLY A 97 -18.68 8.23 -7.01
C GLY A 97 -17.88 9.15 -6.10
N LYS A 98 -18.56 10.18 -5.58
CA LYS A 98 -18.08 11.00 -4.45
C LYS A 98 -18.34 10.25 -3.15
N MET A 99 -17.32 10.12 -2.31
CA MET A 99 -17.42 9.59 -0.96
C MET A 99 -17.35 10.74 0.04
N ILE A 100 -18.26 10.78 1.01
CA ILE A 100 -18.25 11.81 2.06
C ILE A 100 -18.43 11.10 3.39
N SER A 101 -17.61 11.45 4.36
CA SER A 101 -17.72 10.94 5.71
C SER A 101 -17.51 12.07 6.71
N THR A 102 -18.20 12.00 7.85
CA THR A 102 -18.14 13.01 8.90
C THR A 102 -17.80 12.38 10.25
N VAL A 103 -17.00 13.07 11.05
CA VAL A 103 -16.72 12.66 12.44
C VAL A 103 -17.19 13.76 13.36
N ASN A 104 -18.05 13.40 14.32
CA ASN A 104 -18.63 14.36 15.24
C ASN A 104 -17.64 14.77 16.33
N GLU A 105 -17.60 16.06 16.61
CA GLU A 105 -16.95 16.69 17.75
C GLU A 105 -18.01 17.53 18.47
N GLY A 106 -18.67 16.92 19.46
CA GLY A 106 -19.83 17.51 20.14
C GLY A 106 -21.02 17.71 19.19
N SER A 107 -21.48 18.95 19.04
CA SER A 107 -22.61 19.33 18.17
C SER A 107 -22.20 19.71 16.73
N SER A 108 -20.91 19.61 16.41
CA SER A 108 -20.35 19.92 15.10
C SER A 108 -19.56 18.73 14.56
N HIS A 109 -19.11 18.78 13.32
CA HIS A 109 -18.38 17.67 12.71
C HIS A 109 -17.21 18.15 11.85
N ASN A 110 -16.19 17.31 11.80
CA ASN A 110 -15.14 17.35 10.78
C ASN A 110 -15.64 16.57 9.55
N GLU A 111 -15.26 17.00 8.35
CA GLU A 111 -15.67 16.35 7.09
C GLU A 111 -14.45 15.91 6.29
N LEU A 112 -14.49 14.70 5.74
CA LEU A 112 -13.58 14.25 4.70
C LEU A 112 -14.40 13.88 3.46
N SER A 113 -14.21 14.65 2.39
CA SER A 113 -14.89 14.46 1.10
C SER A 113 -13.87 14.00 0.06
N CYS A 114 -14.07 12.84 -0.56
CA CYS A 114 -13.21 12.27 -1.59
C CYS A 114 -13.95 12.12 -2.93
N GLU A 115 -13.29 12.44 -4.03
CA GLU A 115 -13.81 12.27 -5.38
C GLU A 115 -12.86 11.40 -6.20
N TYR A 116 -13.41 10.45 -6.94
CA TYR A 116 -12.61 9.64 -7.86
C TYR A 116 -12.17 10.46 -9.07
N LYS A 117 -10.91 10.32 -9.44
CA LYS A 117 -10.27 10.87 -10.63
C LYS A 117 -9.71 9.73 -11.49
N PRO A 118 -9.46 9.97 -12.79
CA PRO A 118 -8.82 8.98 -13.66
C PRO A 118 -7.51 8.45 -13.07
N GLN A 119 -7.08 7.27 -13.52
CA GLN A 119 -5.84 6.61 -13.05
C GLN A 119 -5.89 6.22 -11.55
N ASN A 120 -7.03 5.73 -11.07
CA ASN A 120 -7.18 5.16 -9.73
C ASN A 120 -6.83 6.14 -8.60
N THR A 121 -7.06 7.43 -8.83
CA THR A 121 -6.73 8.47 -7.86
C THR A 121 -7.99 8.96 -7.18
N TYR A 122 -8.00 9.05 -5.86
CA TYR A 122 -9.01 9.74 -5.08
C TYR A 122 -8.44 11.06 -4.59
N GLU A 123 -9.10 12.15 -4.92
CA GLU A 123 -8.78 13.48 -4.39
C GLU A 123 -9.73 13.80 -3.23
N CYS A 124 -9.16 13.91 -2.05
CA CYS A 124 -9.86 14.16 -0.80
C CYS A 124 -9.58 15.59 -0.30
N ILE A 125 -10.63 16.21 0.23
CA ILE A 125 -10.59 17.51 0.90
C ILE A 125 -11.06 17.28 2.33
N TYR A 126 -10.15 17.51 3.27
CA TYR A 126 -10.46 17.57 4.69
C TYR A 126 -10.92 18.97 5.05
N LYS A 127 -12.03 19.08 5.79
CA LYS A 127 -12.53 20.32 6.34
C LYS A 127 -12.61 20.18 7.85
N PRO A 128 -11.62 20.73 8.59
CA PRO A 128 -11.72 20.77 10.04
C PRO A 128 -12.83 21.72 10.47
N LEU A 129 -13.41 21.44 11.62
CA LEU A 129 -14.27 22.40 12.31
C LEU A 129 -13.46 23.66 12.66
N ALA A 130 -13.99 24.85 12.35
CA ALA A 130 -13.27 26.12 12.50
C ALA A 130 -12.65 26.32 13.89
N ASN A 131 -13.37 25.94 14.94
CA ASN A 131 -12.94 26.01 16.34
C ASN A 131 -12.75 24.62 16.98
N GLY A 132 -12.65 23.57 16.16
CA GLY A 132 -12.42 22.22 16.65
C GLY A 132 -11.03 22.06 17.23
N THR A 133 -10.92 21.13 18.18
CA THR A 133 -9.65 20.68 18.76
C THR A 133 -8.89 19.87 17.72
N ASN A 134 -9.60 19.07 16.92
CA ASN A 134 -9.04 18.16 15.93
C ASN A 134 -8.82 18.83 14.57
N LYS A 135 -7.66 19.47 14.39
CA LYS A 135 -7.33 20.17 13.12
C LYS A 135 -6.47 19.36 12.16
N PHE A 136 -5.93 18.23 12.60
CA PHE A 136 -4.96 17.45 11.85
C PHE A 136 -5.40 16.00 11.69
N LEU A 137 -4.95 15.38 10.60
CA LEU A 137 -5.10 13.95 10.33
C LEU A 137 -3.74 13.27 10.43
N LYS A 138 -3.65 12.23 11.27
CA LYS A 138 -2.50 11.35 11.36
C LYS A 138 -2.78 10.06 10.60
N LYS A 139 -1.85 9.70 9.71
CA LYS A 139 -1.90 8.41 9.03
C LYS A 139 -1.54 7.28 10.00
N VAL A 140 -2.39 6.27 10.09
CA VAL A 140 -2.09 5.00 10.75
C VAL A 140 -2.25 3.87 9.73
N ILE A 141 -1.15 3.16 9.50
CA ILE A 141 -1.16 1.93 8.70
C ILE A 141 -1.44 0.79 9.66
N THR A 142 -2.61 0.18 9.54
CA THR A 142 -2.96 -1.02 10.31
C THR A 142 -2.85 -2.24 9.41
N SER A 143 -1.93 -3.14 9.74
CA SER A 143 -1.87 -4.47 9.13
C SER A 143 -3.11 -5.26 9.55
N SER A 144 -3.94 -5.69 8.60
CA SER A 144 -5.04 -6.62 8.87
C SER A 144 -4.51 -8.05 8.75
N ASN A 145 -4.93 -8.94 9.65
CA ASN A 145 -4.57 -10.37 9.62
C ASN A 145 -5.06 -11.10 8.35
N ASP A 146 -5.99 -10.50 7.59
CA ASP A 146 -6.54 -11.04 6.33
C ASP A 146 -5.75 -10.64 5.06
N GLY A 147 -4.48 -10.23 5.20
CA GLY A 147 -3.63 -9.91 4.05
C GLY A 147 -3.93 -8.60 3.32
N GLY A 148 -4.89 -7.80 3.80
CA GLY A 148 -5.19 -6.46 3.32
C GLY A 148 -4.64 -5.36 4.23
N VAL A 149 -4.07 -4.29 3.66
CA VAL A 149 -3.66 -3.10 4.43
C VAL A 149 -4.89 -2.23 4.69
N LYS A 150 -5.27 -2.05 5.96
CA LYS A 150 -6.32 -1.10 6.36
C LYS A 150 -5.70 0.27 6.58
N TYR A 151 -6.15 1.24 5.80
CA TYR A 151 -5.72 2.64 5.94
C TYR A 151 -6.69 3.39 6.83
N VAL A 152 -6.19 3.77 8.00
CA VAL A 152 -6.93 4.55 8.99
C VAL A 152 -6.27 5.92 9.09
N LEU A 153 -7.09 6.97 9.04
CA LEU A 153 -6.69 8.33 9.33
C LEU A 153 -7.33 8.72 10.65
N GLU A 154 -6.51 9.02 11.64
CA GLU A 154 -6.98 9.42 12.96
C GLU A 154 -6.95 10.94 13.08
N LEU A 155 -8.00 11.50 13.66
CA LEU A 155 -8.03 12.89 14.10
C LEU A 155 -7.19 13.02 15.36
N ARG A 156 -6.25 13.98 15.36
CA ARG A 156 -5.37 14.21 16.50
C ARG A 156 -5.44 15.68 16.93
N PRO A 157 -5.77 15.97 18.19
CA PRO A 157 -5.97 17.35 18.65
C PRO A 157 -4.67 18.13 18.83
N ASN A 158 -3.52 17.44 18.94
CA ASN A 158 -2.23 18.05 19.33
C ASN A 158 -1.04 17.67 18.43
N ASP A 159 -1.26 16.94 17.35
CA ASP A 159 -0.16 16.66 16.40
C ASP A 159 0.06 17.90 15.54
N ARG A 160 0.95 18.80 15.97
CA ARG A 160 1.70 19.68 15.07
C ARG A 160 2.92 18.88 14.60
N GLU A 161 3.10 18.77 13.29
CA GLU A 161 4.28 18.10 12.69
C GLU A 161 5.61 18.58 13.30
#